data_AF-A0A435GJA5-F1
#
_entry.id   AF-A0A435GJA5-F1
#
_cell.length_a   1.000
_cell.length_b   1.000
_cell.length_c   1.000
_cell.angle_alpha   90.00
_cell.angle_beta   90.00
_cell.angle_gamma   90.00
#
_symmetry.space_group_name_H-M   'P 1'
#
loop_
_entity.id
_entity.type
_entity.pdbx_description
1 polymer ?
#
loop_
_entity_poly.entity_id
_entity_poly.type
_entity_poly.pdbx_seq_one_letter_code
_entity_poly.pdbx_strand_id
1 'polypeptide(L)'
;SSPNTPGLRNMQAREQLGELLSRVMAARAAATAQPPVFLKIAPDLVEAELEDIAAEVTEKRVDGVIVSNTTISRPPLRSGDTARESGGLSGKPLFERSTIVLAKMRKLLGPELAIVGVGGVDSADTALDKIRAGADLVQLYTG
;
A
#
# COMPACT_ATOMS: atom_id res chain seq x y z
N SER A 1 -5.00 1.74 5.96
CA SER A 1 -3.97 2.72 5.54
C SER A 1 -4.48 4.14 5.27
N SER A 2 -5.78 4.47 5.40
CA SER A 2 -6.26 5.85 5.22
C SER A 2 -5.65 6.79 6.28
N PRO A 3 -5.14 7.98 5.90
CA PRO A 3 -4.66 8.97 6.85
C PRO A 3 -5.79 9.82 7.47
N ASN A 4 -7.03 9.70 6.97
CA ASN A 4 -8.13 10.57 7.36
C ASN A 4 -8.98 10.01 8.51
N THR A 5 -8.68 8.79 8.98
CA THR A 5 -9.36 8.15 10.11
C THR A 5 -8.37 8.04 11.27
N PRO A 6 -8.56 8.78 12.38
CA PRO A 6 -7.69 8.71 13.54
C PRO A 6 -7.48 7.27 14.02
N GLY A 7 -6.24 6.90 14.32
CA GLY A 7 -5.87 5.57 14.84
C GLY A 7 -5.85 4.44 13.80
N LEU A 8 -6.43 4.59 12.61
CA LEU A 8 -6.53 3.49 11.64
C LEU A 8 -5.16 3.01 11.13
N ARG A 9 -4.19 3.91 11.02
CA ARG A 9 -2.83 3.55 10.60
C ARG A 9 -2.09 2.70 11.63
N ASN A 10 -2.45 2.80 12.91
CA ASN A 10 -1.88 2.00 13.99
C ASN A 10 -2.25 0.51 13.86
N MET A 11 -3.31 0.19 13.11
CA MET A 11 -3.66 -1.20 12.77
C MET A 11 -2.64 -1.89 11.85
N GLN A 12 -1.64 -1.16 11.34
CA GLN A 12 -0.54 -1.75 10.57
C GLN A 12 0.63 -2.18 11.47
N ALA A 13 0.60 -1.88 12.77
CA ALA A 13 1.54 -2.46 13.72
C ALA A 13 1.31 -3.97 13.81
N ARG A 14 2.41 -4.72 13.98
CA ARG A 14 2.46 -6.18 13.75
C ARG A 14 1.33 -6.95 14.45
N GLU A 15 1.17 -6.74 15.76
CA GLU A 15 0.19 -7.46 16.56
C GLU A 15 -1.25 -7.21 16.10
N GLN A 16 -1.62 -5.94 15.93
CA GLN A 16 -2.96 -5.55 15.49
C GLN A 16 -3.25 -6.00 14.07
N LEU A 17 -2.24 -5.96 13.19
CA LEU A 17 -2.36 -6.43 11.81
C LEU A 17 -2.56 -7.94 11.77
N GLY A 18 -1.75 -8.70 12.53
CA GLY A 18 -1.85 -10.15 12.61
C GLY A 18 -3.21 -10.60 13.13
N GLU A 19 -3.75 -9.93 14.14
CA GLU A 19 -5.10 -10.19 14.64
C GLU A 19 -6.17 -9.88 13.58
N LEU A 20 -6.09 -8.71 12.93
CA LEU A 20 -7.02 -8.31 11.88
C LEU A 20 -7.04 -9.33 10.74
N LEU A 21 -5.87 -9.67 10.20
CA LEU A 21 -5.75 -10.62 9.09
C LEU A 21 -6.24 -12.01 9.49
N SER A 22 -5.94 -12.48 10.70
CA SER A 22 -6.45 -13.77 11.19
C SER A 22 -7.98 -13.82 11.18
N ARG A 23 -8.64 -12.76 11.65
CA ARG A 23 -10.11 -12.66 11.66
C ARG A 23 -10.69 -12.58 10.24
N VAL A 24 -10.08 -11.80 9.35
CA VAL A 24 -10.52 -11.67 7.95
C VAL A 24 -10.38 -13.01 7.22
N MET A 25 -9.26 -13.71 7.39
CA MET A 25 -9.02 -15.00 6.74
C MET A 25 -9.95 -16.09 7.27
N ALA A 26 -10.24 -16.09 8.58
CA ALA A 26 -11.25 -16.99 9.16
C ALA A 26 -12.66 -16.71 8.59
N ALA A 27 -13.04 -15.44 8.45
CA ALA A 27 -14.31 -15.06 7.85
C ALA A 27 -14.39 -15.47 6.37
N ARG A 28 -13.31 -15.29 5.59
CA ARG A 28 -13.22 -15.77 4.20
C ARG A 28 -13.38 -17.29 4.13
N ALA A 29 -12.74 -18.04 5.03
CA ALA A 29 -12.83 -19.50 5.04
C ALA A 29 -14.26 -20.02 5.32
N ALA A 30 -15.02 -19.29 6.13
CA ALA A 30 -16.42 -19.62 6.45
C ALA A 30 -17.43 -19.15 5.39
N ALA A 31 -17.04 -18.27 4.48
CA ALA A 31 -17.91 -17.73 3.45
C ALA A 31 -18.09 -18.70 2.27
N THR A 32 -19.29 -18.72 1.67
CA THR A 32 -19.58 -19.54 0.48
C THR A 32 -18.73 -19.13 -0.72
N ALA A 33 -18.48 -17.83 -0.87
CA ALA A 33 -17.50 -17.30 -1.79
C ALA A 33 -16.20 -17.06 -1.03
N GLN A 34 -15.06 -17.47 -1.61
CA GLN A 34 -13.73 -17.26 -1.03
C GLN A 34 -12.93 -16.24 -1.84
N PRO A 35 -13.40 -14.98 -1.94
CA PRO A 35 -12.76 -13.99 -2.78
C PRO A 35 -11.31 -13.74 -2.34
N PRO A 36 -10.41 -13.34 -3.25
CA PRO A 36 -9.08 -12.92 -2.88
C PRO A 36 -9.10 -11.75 -1.89
N VAL A 37 -8.23 -11.81 -0.89
CA VAL A 37 -8.04 -10.79 0.13
C VAL A 37 -6.73 -10.05 -0.14
N PHE A 38 -6.83 -8.73 -0.23
CA PHE A 38 -5.69 -7.84 -0.45
C PHE A 38 -5.52 -6.87 0.71
N LEU A 39 -4.27 -6.67 1.15
CA LEU A 39 -3.93 -5.65 2.13
C LEU A 39 -3.45 -4.38 1.43
N LYS A 40 -4.11 -3.24 1.66
CA LYS A 40 -3.64 -1.93 1.16
C LYS A 40 -2.85 -1.17 2.21
N ILE A 41 -1.59 -0.89 1.95
CA ILE A 41 -0.66 -0.26 2.91
C ILE A 41 -0.45 1.24 2.66
N ALA A 42 -0.01 1.96 3.69
CA ALA A 42 0.40 3.35 3.57
C ALA A 42 1.83 3.45 2.99
N PRO A 43 2.18 4.54 2.28
CA PRO A 43 3.54 4.76 1.80
C PRO A 43 4.49 5.30 2.88
N ASP A 44 3.97 5.70 4.03
CA ASP A 44 4.73 6.36 5.09
C ASP A 44 5.05 5.36 6.21
N LEU A 45 5.87 4.37 5.88
CA LEU A 45 6.29 3.28 6.77
C LEU A 45 7.82 3.20 6.78
N VAL A 46 8.39 2.87 7.93
CA VAL A 46 9.82 2.56 8.06
C VAL A 46 10.10 1.12 7.67
N GLU A 47 11.37 0.76 7.44
CA GLU A 47 11.75 -0.57 6.96
C GLU A 47 11.23 -1.70 7.85
N ALA A 48 11.39 -1.57 9.17
CA ALA A 48 10.91 -2.57 10.13
C ALA A 48 9.39 -2.79 10.05
N GLU A 49 8.60 -1.74 9.79
CA GLU A 49 7.15 -1.88 9.61
C GLU A 49 6.82 -2.61 8.31
N LEU A 50 7.60 -2.42 7.23
CA LEU A 50 7.43 -3.16 5.99
C LEU A 50 7.77 -4.64 6.16
N GLU A 51 8.83 -4.96 6.90
CA GLU A 51 9.23 -6.33 7.25
C GLU A 51 8.14 -7.02 8.07
N ASP A 52 7.60 -6.35 9.09
CA ASP A 52 6.49 -6.86 9.90
C ASP A 52 5.25 -7.13 9.06
N ILE A 53 4.86 -6.19 8.20
CA ILE A 53 3.73 -6.37 7.29
C ILE A 53 3.95 -7.55 6.35
N ALA A 54 5.15 -7.67 5.76
CA ALA A 54 5.47 -8.76 4.84
C ALA A 54 5.42 -10.13 5.53
N ALA A 55 5.89 -10.19 6.78
CA ALA A 55 5.81 -11.40 7.61
C ALA A 55 4.34 -11.79 7.87
N GLU A 56 3.49 -10.86 8.29
CA GLU A 56 2.07 -11.15 8.55
C GLU A 56 1.30 -11.52 7.27
N VAL A 57 1.55 -10.83 6.15
CA VAL A 57 0.95 -11.16 4.84
C VAL A 57 1.29 -12.59 4.44
N THR A 58 2.55 -12.99 4.61
CA THR A 58 3.03 -14.33 4.27
C THR A 58 2.46 -15.39 5.22
N GLU A 59 2.53 -15.16 6.53
CA GLU A 59 2.06 -16.09 7.56
C GLU A 59 0.56 -16.36 7.43
N LYS A 60 -0.24 -15.31 7.22
CA LYS A 60 -1.70 -15.43 7.10
C LYS A 60 -2.16 -15.82 5.70
N ARG A 61 -1.24 -16.00 4.74
CA ARG A 61 -1.54 -16.35 3.33
C ARG A 61 -2.53 -15.39 2.68
N VAL A 62 -2.29 -14.10 2.86
CA VAL A 62 -3.05 -13.04 2.15
C VAL A 62 -2.74 -13.15 0.66
N ASP A 63 -3.73 -12.95 -0.22
CA ASP A 63 -3.56 -13.21 -1.66
C ASP A 63 -2.77 -12.11 -2.38
N GLY A 64 -2.68 -10.91 -1.81
CA GLY A 64 -1.85 -9.84 -2.35
C GLY A 64 -1.80 -8.54 -1.55
N VAL A 65 -0.99 -7.60 -2.03
CA VAL A 65 -0.79 -6.28 -1.40
C VAL A 65 -1.00 -5.16 -2.41
N ILE A 66 -1.61 -4.07 -1.97
CA ILE A 66 -1.79 -2.84 -2.76
C ILE A 66 -0.88 -1.75 -2.20
N VAL A 67 0.06 -1.28 -3.01
CA VAL A 67 1.10 -0.31 -2.63
C VAL A 67 1.01 0.92 -3.55
N SER A 68 0.45 2.06 -3.13
CA SER A 68 0.03 2.40 -1.76
C SER A 68 -1.24 3.25 -1.70
N ASN A 69 -1.66 3.59 -0.48
CA ASN A 69 -2.58 4.69 -0.22
C ASN A 69 -1.88 6.06 -0.37
N THR A 70 -2.59 7.15 -0.07
CA THR A 70 -2.06 8.52 -0.02
C THR A 70 -1.01 8.72 1.07
N THR A 71 -0.12 9.72 0.89
CA THR A 71 0.92 10.09 1.88
C THR A 71 0.49 11.27 2.77
N ILE A 72 0.96 11.30 4.02
CA ILE A 72 0.85 12.49 4.88
C ILE A 72 2.00 13.48 4.66
N SER A 73 3.06 13.10 3.94
CA SER A 73 4.14 14.03 3.65
C SER A 73 3.69 15.14 2.70
N ARG A 74 4.29 16.31 2.91
CA ARG A 74 4.09 17.52 2.11
C ARG A 74 5.43 17.94 1.55
N PRO A 75 5.86 17.40 0.38
CA PRO A 75 7.02 17.94 -0.32
C PRO A 75 6.73 19.38 -0.75
N PRO A 76 7.70 20.13 -1.28
CA PRO A 76 7.45 21.47 -1.82
C PRO A 76 6.37 21.42 -2.93
N LEU A 77 5.14 21.82 -2.60
CA LEU A 77 3.99 21.83 -3.51
C LEU A 77 3.81 23.23 -4.10
N ARG A 78 3.36 23.29 -5.36
CA ARG A 78 3.11 24.54 -6.08
C ARG A 78 1.68 25.07 -5.89
N SER A 79 0.82 24.33 -5.19
CA SER A 79 -0.62 24.59 -5.12
C SER A 79 -1.04 25.70 -4.13
N GLY A 80 -0.11 26.60 -3.78
CA GLY A 80 -0.38 27.75 -2.91
C GLY A 80 -0.95 27.35 -1.56
N ASP A 81 -2.08 27.94 -1.18
CA ASP A 81 -2.71 27.76 0.13
C ASP A 81 -3.17 26.31 0.38
N THR A 82 -3.60 25.60 -0.66
CA THR A 82 -4.04 24.18 -0.54
C THR A 82 -2.90 23.23 -0.19
N ALA A 83 -1.64 23.65 -0.37
CA ALA A 83 -0.47 22.83 -0.02
C ALA A 83 -0.42 22.49 1.49
N ARG A 84 -1.08 23.28 2.33
CA ARG A 84 -1.10 23.14 3.80
C ARG A 84 -2.32 22.37 4.32
N GLU A 85 -3.22 21.93 3.45
CA GLU A 85 -4.39 21.15 3.88
C GLU A 85 -3.95 19.85 4.56
N SER A 86 -4.71 19.46 5.58
CA SER A 86 -4.54 18.19 6.28
C SER A 86 -5.05 17.02 5.44
N GLY A 87 -4.74 15.79 5.86
CA GLY A 87 -5.18 14.56 5.18
C GLY A 87 -4.16 13.98 4.19
N GLY A 88 -4.64 13.20 3.24
CA GLY A 88 -3.80 12.45 2.30
C GLY A 88 -3.47 13.20 1.00
N LEU A 89 -2.18 13.27 0.65
CA LEU A 89 -1.69 13.72 -0.65
C LEU A 89 -1.58 12.55 -1.63
N SER A 90 -2.07 12.75 -2.86
CA SER A 90 -2.03 11.80 -3.98
C SER A 90 -1.33 12.41 -5.20
N GLY A 91 -1.35 11.71 -6.34
CA GLY A 91 -0.83 12.22 -7.60
C GLY A 91 0.69 12.16 -7.73
N LYS A 92 1.23 12.90 -8.71
CA LYS A 92 2.65 12.92 -9.06
C LYS A 92 3.63 13.07 -7.88
N PRO A 93 3.37 13.91 -6.84
CA PRO A 93 4.27 14.01 -5.69
C PRO A 93 4.43 12.70 -4.89
N LEU A 94 3.48 11.76 -5.01
CA LEU A 94 3.53 10.45 -4.35
C LEU A 94 4.30 9.39 -5.17
N PHE A 95 4.55 9.64 -6.46
CA PHE A 95 5.05 8.61 -7.38
C PHE A 95 6.34 7.96 -6.88
N GLU A 96 7.38 8.75 -6.63
CA GLU A 96 8.70 8.24 -6.21
C GLU A 96 8.60 7.42 -4.92
N ARG A 97 7.97 7.96 -3.88
CA ARG A 97 7.81 7.26 -2.59
C ARG A 97 7.06 5.95 -2.74
N SER A 98 5.92 5.97 -3.42
CA SER A 98 5.11 4.77 -3.60
C SER A 98 5.83 3.72 -4.46
N THR A 99 6.67 4.12 -5.42
CA THR A 99 7.50 3.21 -6.22
C THR A 99 8.63 2.59 -5.40
N ILE A 100 9.26 3.35 -4.50
CA ILE A 100 10.28 2.83 -3.57
C ILE A 100 9.67 1.79 -2.62
N VAL A 101 8.52 2.10 -1.99
CA VAL A 101 7.84 1.17 -1.09
C VAL A 101 7.40 -0.10 -1.84
N LEU A 102 6.91 0.05 -3.07
CA LEU A 102 6.56 -1.07 -3.94
C LEU A 102 7.76 -2.00 -4.17
N ALA A 103 8.92 -1.45 -4.55
CA ALA A 103 10.13 -2.23 -4.77
C ALA A 103 10.62 -2.96 -3.51
N LYS A 104 10.51 -2.32 -2.34
CA LYS A 104 10.84 -2.95 -1.06
C LYS A 104 9.90 -4.11 -0.74
N MET A 105 8.58 -3.89 -0.88
CA MET A 105 7.59 -4.95 -0.65
C MET A 105 7.78 -6.13 -1.61
N ARG A 106 8.09 -5.89 -2.90
CA ARG A 106 8.41 -6.98 -3.83
C ARG A 106 9.60 -7.80 -3.36
N LYS A 107 10.67 -7.17 -2.88
CA LYS A 107 11.84 -7.90 -2.34
C LYS A 107 11.49 -8.75 -1.12
N LEU A 108 10.65 -8.24 -0.22
CA LEU A 108 10.24 -8.95 0.99
C LEU A 108 9.26 -10.10 0.72
N LEU A 109 8.36 -9.93 -0.25
CA LEU A 109 7.27 -10.89 -0.53
C LEU A 109 7.61 -11.92 -1.61
N GLY A 110 8.73 -11.73 -2.32
CA GLY A 110 9.13 -12.59 -3.43
C GLY A 110 8.26 -12.40 -4.69
N PRO A 111 8.50 -13.18 -5.76
CA PRO A 111 7.88 -12.97 -7.07
C PRO A 111 6.42 -13.46 -7.17
N GLU A 112 6.00 -14.39 -6.32
CA GLU A 112 4.72 -15.09 -6.47
C GLU A 112 3.51 -14.33 -5.92
N LEU A 113 3.71 -13.49 -4.89
CA LEU A 113 2.60 -12.77 -4.28
C LEU A 113 2.14 -11.63 -5.19
N ALA A 114 0.83 -11.48 -5.40
CA ALA A 114 0.30 -10.41 -6.23
C ALA A 114 0.53 -9.04 -5.58
N ILE A 115 1.14 -8.10 -6.31
CA ILE A 115 1.33 -6.72 -5.87
C ILE A 115 0.73 -5.74 -6.87
N VAL A 116 -0.14 -4.86 -6.38
CA VAL A 116 -0.76 -3.80 -7.17
C VAL A 116 -0.09 -2.46 -6.86
N GLY A 117 0.54 -1.84 -7.86
CA GLY A 117 1.19 -0.54 -7.77
C GLY A 117 0.21 0.62 -7.92
N VAL A 118 0.24 1.59 -7.01
CA VAL A 118 -0.67 2.73 -6.95
C VAL A 118 0.07 3.98 -6.48
N GLY A 119 -0.26 5.13 -7.06
CA GLY A 119 0.23 6.43 -6.63
C GLY A 119 1.06 7.15 -7.70
N GLY A 120 0.52 8.24 -8.22
CA GLY A 120 1.21 9.15 -9.15
C GLY A 120 1.53 8.56 -10.52
N VAL A 121 0.69 7.65 -11.01
CA VAL A 121 0.84 7.06 -12.34
C VAL A 121 0.09 7.94 -13.34
N ASP A 122 0.82 8.81 -14.04
CA ASP A 122 0.31 9.84 -14.96
C ASP A 122 0.48 9.49 -16.45
N SER A 123 1.11 8.36 -16.74
CA SER A 123 1.61 8.04 -18.09
C SER A 123 1.92 6.55 -18.23
N ALA A 124 2.09 6.11 -19.48
CA ALA A 124 2.56 4.75 -19.77
C ALA A 124 3.96 4.49 -19.18
N ASP A 125 4.85 5.49 -19.20
CA ASP A 125 6.20 5.38 -18.66
C ASP A 125 6.16 5.19 -17.13
N THR A 126 5.35 5.97 -16.41
CA THR A 126 5.20 5.80 -14.96
C THR A 126 4.52 4.48 -14.59
N ALA A 127 3.60 3.98 -15.42
CA ALA A 127 3.03 2.64 -15.24
C ALA A 127 4.09 1.55 -15.43
N LEU A 128 4.94 1.67 -16.47
CA LEU A 128 6.03 0.74 -16.73
C LEU A 128 7.07 0.75 -15.59
N ASP A 129 7.36 1.91 -15.01
CA ASP A 129 8.25 2.02 -13.86
C ASP A 129 7.68 1.33 -12.60
N LYS A 130 6.36 1.37 -12.38
CA LYS A 130 5.71 0.54 -11.34
C LYS A 130 5.90 -0.95 -11.60
N ILE A 131 5.69 -1.39 -12.84
CA ILE A 131 5.86 -2.80 -13.21
C ILE A 131 7.32 -3.23 -13.01
N ARG A 132 8.29 -2.43 -13.46
CA ARG A 132 9.74 -2.67 -13.23
C ARG A 132 10.12 -2.69 -11.76
N ALA A 133 9.46 -1.89 -10.93
CA ALA A 133 9.63 -1.92 -9.49
C ALA A 133 9.01 -3.16 -8.83
N GLY A 134 8.19 -3.93 -9.55
CA GLY A 134 7.65 -5.22 -9.10
C GLY A 134 6.15 -5.28 -8.96
N ALA A 135 5.38 -4.33 -9.51
CA ALA A 135 3.92 -4.48 -9.58
C ALA A 135 3.50 -5.45 -10.69
N ASP A 136 2.51 -6.29 -10.41
CA ASP A 136 1.84 -7.15 -11.40
C ASP A 136 0.70 -6.40 -12.09
N LEU A 137 0.07 -5.49 -11.35
CA LEU A 137 -1.03 -4.64 -11.82
C LEU A 137 -0.81 -3.20 -11.36
N VAL A 138 -1.40 -2.24 -12.08
CA VAL A 138 -1.32 -0.82 -11.72
C VAL A 138 -2.73 -0.25 -11.54
N GLN A 139 -2.95 0.55 -10.49
CA GLN A 139 -4.21 1.28 -10.28
C GLN A 139 -4.02 2.79 -10.49
N LEU A 140 -5.03 3.40 -11.11
CA LEU A 140 -5.08 4.82 -11.41
C LEU A 140 -6.12 5.51 -10.54
N TYR A 141 -5.83 6.75 -10.12
CA TYR A 141 -6.79 7.69 -9.55
C TYR A 141 -6.38 9.10 -9.92
N THR A 142 -5.31 9.61 -9.29
CA THR A 142 -4.71 10.90 -9.59
C THR A 142 -3.34 10.63 -10.19
N GLY A 143 -3.16 11.12 -11.40
CA GLY A 143 -1.99 10.92 -12.26
C GLY A 143 -2.20 11.72 -13.51
#